data_AF-A0A5R9GID9-F1
#
_entry.id   AF-A0A5R9GID9-F1
#
_cell.length_a   1.000
_cell.length_b   1.000
_cell.length_c   1.000
_cell.angle_alpha   90.00
_cell.angle_beta   90.00
_cell.angle_gamma   90.00
#
_symmetry.space_group_name_H-M   'P 1'
#
loop_
_entity.id
_entity.type
_entity.pdbx_description
1 polymer ?
#
loop_
_entity_poly.entity_id
_entity_poly.type
_entity_poly.pdbx_seq_one_letter_code
_entity_poly.pdbx_strand_id
1 'polypeptide(L)'
;MLLKRGLIFIGALAVALSAVMADRWEGEGETNAVTAGTSDTTVSETEVPPTQPAESLDRQELPLPEALTAVLNDERTPPDEVEERAKAFAAAHDVQQEPATVVREDLDADGVANEWVYVMFQDIKLAGTEESIRRAAYGGVIAYVGGNYELQGFEFPDESYGRAKLATIAELTGDGRPDLVWASFQVGAHTSLASYTVSSWADGALSAIDGTAEMPNASDIVAKDGRLSLFGGMIGSAGAGPWQREYTDEYVVADGALAHVDRTFAASPTSYHRLIDALWAEALGQTERAKRLLAEAIELDDASYAGYAFDAKDGVVEGGADPELEASFEAAVEQFARFRLALLARVESGESREDACAGAREAPGYDGTLLPSLNSPFGYMNPQWNEQSICAGIDELEL
;
A
#
# COMPACT_ATOMS: atom_id res chain seq x y z
N MET A 1 -6.77 39.55 44.69
CA MET A 1 -7.51 38.28 44.55
C MET A 1 -8.76 38.57 43.75
N LEU A 2 -8.98 37.83 42.65
CA LEU A 2 -10.11 37.88 41.71
C LEU A 2 -10.20 39.11 40.77
N LEU A 3 -9.49 39.04 39.65
CA LEU A 3 -9.81 39.82 38.44
C LEU A 3 -10.66 38.96 37.49
N LYS A 4 -11.84 39.47 37.14
CA LYS A 4 -12.73 39.00 36.08
C LYS A 4 -12.23 39.45 34.71
N ARG A 5 -12.06 38.53 33.76
CA ARG A 5 -12.16 38.67 32.30
C ARG A 5 -12.51 37.26 31.79
N GLY A 6 -13.44 36.98 30.88
CA GLY A 6 -14.15 37.78 29.89
C GLY A 6 -14.28 36.87 28.67
N LEU A 7 -15.41 36.17 28.54
CA LEU A 7 -15.81 35.48 27.32
C LEU A 7 -16.45 36.52 26.38
N ILE A 8 -16.11 36.50 25.09
CA ILE A 8 -17.03 36.58 23.95
C ILE A 8 -16.30 36.09 22.70
N PHE A 9 -17.01 35.23 21.97
CA PHE A 9 -16.65 34.50 20.77
C PHE A 9 -17.03 35.29 19.51
N ILE A 10 -16.55 34.79 18.35
CA ILE A 10 -17.09 34.87 16.98
C ILE A 10 -16.12 35.48 15.94
N GLY A 11 -15.64 34.61 15.05
CA GLY A 11 -15.89 34.73 13.60
C GLY A 11 -14.76 35.28 12.74
N ALA A 12 -14.12 34.41 11.95
CA ALA A 12 -14.35 34.29 10.51
C ALA A 12 -13.12 33.67 9.82
N LEU A 13 -13.34 32.48 9.26
CA LEU A 13 -12.50 31.76 8.33
C LEU A 13 -12.67 32.42 6.94
N ALA A 14 -11.59 32.66 6.20
CA ALA A 14 -11.67 33.01 4.78
C ALA A 14 -10.53 32.37 3.99
N VAL A 15 -10.95 31.60 3.00
CA VAL A 15 -10.22 30.84 1.99
C VAL A 15 -9.75 31.77 0.86
N ALA A 16 -8.56 31.54 0.31
CA ALA A 16 -8.13 31.97 -1.03
C ALA A 16 -7.08 30.96 -1.52
N LEU A 17 -7.47 29.90 -2.23
CA LEU A 17 -7.69 29.79 -3.68
C LEU A 17 -6.44 30.06 -4.53
N SER A 18 -5.75 28.97 -4.87
CA SER A 18 -4.69 28.90 -5.88
C SER A 18 -5.29 28.95 -7.28
N ALA A 19 -4.74 29.81 -8.14
CA ALA A 19 -5.13 29.93 -9.54
C ALA A 19 -3.96 29.56 -10.47
N VAL A 20 -4.23 28.57 -11.32
CA VAL A 20 -3.98 28.53 -12.77
C VAL A 20 -2.53 28.69 -13.25
N MET A 21 -1.93 27.57 -13.64
CA MET A 21 -1.17 27.48 -14.90
C MET A 21 -1.53 26.17 -15.61
N ALA A 22 -2.47 26.27 -16.54
CA ALA A 22 -2.66 25.30 -17.62
C ALA A 22 -2.14 25.98 -18.88
N ASP A 23 -1.03 25.49 -19.43
CA ASP A 23 -0.62 25.84 -20.78
C ASP A 23 -0.30 24.55 -21.55
N ARG A 24 -1.30 24.16 -22.35
CA ARG A 24 -1.17 23.79 -23.76
C ARG A 24 -0.20 22.67 -24.13
N TRP A 25 -0.75 21.46 -24.25
CA TRP A 25 -0.21 20.38 -25.06
C TRP A 25 -1.20 20.09 -26.20
N GLU A 26 -0.94 20.67 -27.38
CA GLU A 26 -1.55 20.29 -28.66
C GLU A 26 -0.58 19.31 -29.33
N GLY A 27 -0.95 18.03 -29.37
CA GLY A 27 -0.22 16.98 -30.09
C GLY A 27 -1.12 16.41 -31.19
N GLU A 28 -0.87 16.86 -32.42
CA GLU A 28 -1.53 16.37 -33.63
C GLU A 28 -1.20 14.88 -33.86
N GLY A 29 -2.24 14.08 -34.09
CA GLY A 29 -2.11 12.69 -34.48
C GLY A 29 -1.84 12.55 -35.97
N GLU A 30 -0.71 11.95 -36.33
CA GLU A 30 -0.48 11.37 -37.65
C GLU A 30 -0.48 9.85 -37.54
N THR A 31 -1.56 9.25 -38.03
CA THR A 31 -1.67 7.81 -38.29
C THR A 31 -0.91 7.46 -39.56
N ASN A 32 0.21 6.74 -39.45
CA ASN A 32 0.88 6.13 -40.59
C ASN A 32 0.62 4.63 -40.65
N ALA A 33 -0.13 4.24 -41.68
CA ALA A 33 -0.35 2.86 -42.09
C ALA A 33 0.95 2.27 -42.65
N VAL A 34 1.38 1.12 -42.11
CA VAL A 34 2.53 0.38 -42.63
C VAL A 34 2.05 -0.64 -43.66
N THR A 35 2.42 -0.39 -44.91
CA THR A 35 2.28 -1.28 -46.05
C THR A 35 3.40 -2.30 -46.06
N ALA A 36 3.08 -3.59 -46.14
CA ALA A 36 4.03 -4.68 -46.30
C ALA A 36 4.68 -4.63 -47.69
N GLY A 37 6.01 -4.47 -47.73
CA GLY A 37 6.83 -4.51 -48.94
C GLY A 37 7.94 -5.55 -48.80
N THR A 38 7.81 -6.65 -49.55
CA THR A 38 8.83 -7.68 -49.71
C THR A 38 9.97 -7.13 -50.58
N SER A 39 11.22 -7.26 -50.16
CA SER A 39 12.38 -7.02 -51.04
C SER A 39 13.53 -7.95 -50.69
N ASP A 40 13.86 -8.80 -51.66
CA ASP A 40 15.09 -9.58 -51.80
C ASP A 40 16.33 -8.70 -51.57
N THR A 41 17.27 -9.16 -50.75
CA THR A 41 18.61 -8.56 -50.68
C THR A 41 19.68 -9.66 -50.72
N THR A 42 20.56 -9.48 -51.69
CA THR A 42 21.64 -10.35 -52.12
C THR A 42 22.77 -10.34 -51.10
N VAL A 43 23.25 -11.53 -50.72
CA VAL A 43 24.39 -11.72 -49.80
C VAL A 43 25.69 -11.35 -50.52
N SER A 44 26.44 -10.39 -49.97
CA SER A 44 27.84 -10.14 -50.34
C SER A 44 28.74 -10.56 -49.19
N GLU A 45 29.63 -11.48 -49.52
CA GLU A 45 30.65 -12.11 -48.68
C GLU A 45 31.68 -11.05 -48.23
N THR A 46 31.78 -10.82 -46.91
CA THR A 46 32.75 -9.88 -46.32
C THR A 46 33.78 -10.65 -45.52
N GLU A 47 35.06 -10.40 -45.82
CA GLU A 47 36.23 -11.00 -45.17
C GLU A 47 36.22 -10.85 -43.64
N VAL A 48 36.48 -11.95 -42.95
CA VAL A 48 36.55 -12.04 -41.48
C VAL A 48 37.95 -11.60 -41.01
N PRO A 49 38.09 -10.52 -40.23
CA PRO A 49 39.36 -10.17 -39.59
C PRO A 49 39.69 -11.14 -38.44
N PRO A 50 40.97 -11.30 -38.08
CA PRO A 50 41.40 -12.30 -37.10
C PRO A 50 40.82 -12.00 -35.71
N THR A 51 40.15 -13.02 -35.17
CA THR A 51 39.55 -13.08 -33.84
C THR A 51 40.62 -12.79 -32.78
N GLN A 52 40.54 -11.63 -32.12
CA GLN A 52 41.19 -11.44 -30.83
C GLN A 52 40.62 -12.46 -29.83
N PRO A 53 41.44 -13.04 -28.95
CA PRO A 53 40.95 -13.98 -27.95
C PRO A 53 39.91 -13.29 -27.07
N ALA A 54 38.73 -13.88 -26.99
CA ALA A 54 37.64 -13.47 -26.11
C ALA A 54 38.05 -13.71 -24.65
N GLU A 55 38.86 -12.83 -24.09
CA GLU A 55 38.98 -12.62 -22.65
C GLU A 55 38.07 -11.47 -22.24
N SER A 56 36.76 -11.66 -22.39
CA SER A 56 35.78 -10.95 -21.59
C SER A 56 34.95 -12.01 -20.88
N LEU A 57 35.59 -12.70 -19.93
CA LEU A 57 34.83 -13.40 -18.91
C LEU A 57 34.00 -12.34 -18.20
N ASP A 58 32.69 -12.43 -18.37
CA ASP A 58 31.66 -11.77 -17.58
C ASP A 58 32.09 -11.72 -16.11
N ARG A 59 32.70 -10.61 -15.69
CA ARG A 59 32.75 -10.29 -14.26
C ARG A 59 31.35 -9.83 -13.94
N GLN A 60 30.51 -10.80 -13.58
CA GLN A 60 29.28 -10.51 -12.88
C GLN A 60 29.68 -9.74 -11.62
N GLU A 61 29.34 -8.45 -11.56
CA GLU A 61 29.50 -7.67 -10.35
C GLU A 61 28.75 -8.39 -9.23
N LEU A 62 29.42 -8.58 -8.09
CA LEU A 62 28.76 -9.12 -6.91
C LEU A 62 27.62 -8.17 -6.54
N PRO A 63 26.48 -8.69 -6.02
CA PRO A 63 25.48 -7.81 -5.45
C PRO A 63 26.10 -6.96 -4.34
N LEU A 64 25.56 -5.74 -4.19
CA LEU A 64 26.13 -4.72 -3.33
C LEU A 64 26.41 -5.19 -1.89
N PRO A 65 25.53 -5.99 -1.23
CA PRO A 65 25.79 -6.49 0.12
C PRO A 65 27.03 -7.41 0.22
N GLU A 66 27.25 -8.34 -0.72
CA GLU A 66 28.43 -9.20 -0.67
C GLU A 66 29.72 -8.40 -0.88
N ALA A 67 29.68 -7.40 -1.78
CA ALA A 67 30.83 -6.53 -2.02
C ALA A 67 31.15 -5.65 -0.79
N LEU A 68 30.13 -5.11 -0.11
CA LEU A 68 30.31 -4.32 1.11
C LEU A 68 30.93 -5.15 2.24
N THR A 69 30.51 -6.42 2.39
CA THR A 69 31.06 -7.33 3.41
C THR A 69 32.57 -7.46 3.29
N ALA A 70 33.08 -7.61 2.06
CA ALA A 70 34.51 -7.69 1.81
C ALA A 70 35.23 -6.39 2.20
N VAL A 71 34.68 -5.23 1.82
CA VAL A 71 35.25 -3.92 2.13
C VAL A 71 35.35 -3.68 3.64
N LEU A 72 34.29 -3.97 4.39
CA LEU A 72 34.27 -3.73 5.83
C LEU A 72 35.30 -4.59 6.56
N ASN A 73 35.43 -5.86 6.16
CA ASN A 73 36.34 -6.83 6.79
C ASN A 73 37.81 -6.64 6.38
N ASP A 74 38.09 -6.42 5.10
CA ASP A 74 39.47 -6.29 4.59
C ASP A 74 40.15 -5.05 5.17
N GLU A 75 39.40 -3.96 5.32
CA GLU A 75 39.92 -2.71 5.86
C GLU A 75 39.90 -2.65 7.39
N ARG A 76 39.31 -3.67 8.04
CA ARG A 76 39.08 -3.70 9.49
C ARG A 76 38.41 -2.43 9.98
N THR A 77 37.34 -2.05 9.29
CA THR A 77 36.57 -0.83 9.58
C THR A 77 36.18 -0.81 11.06
N PRO A 78 36.50 0.24 11.84
CA PRO A 78 36.04 0.37 13.21
C PRO A 78 34.50 0.41 13.29
N PRO A 79 33.85 -0.18 14.32
CA PRO A 79 32.39 -0.15 14.46
C PRO A 79 31.77 1.26 14.40
N ASP A 80 32.47 2.28 14.89
CA ASP A 80 32.04 3.67 14.86
C ASP A 80 32.10 4.31 13.46
N GLU A 81 32.78 3.69 12.49
CA GLU A 81 32.93 4.17 11.10
C GLU A 81 32.05 3.41 10.10
N VAL A 82 31.39 2.31 10.51
CA VAL A 82 30.59 1.44 9.62
C VAL A 82 29.51 2.21 8.86
N GLU A 83 28.79 3.09 9.56
CA GLU A 83 27.68 3.84 8.96
C GLU A 83 28.15 4.74 7.80
N GLU A 84 29.20 5.53 8.05
CA GLU A 84 29.78 6.42 7.03
C GLU A 84 30.36 5.60 5.88
N ARG A 85 31.08 4.52 6.19
CA ARG A 85 31.73 3.67 5.17
C ARG A 85 30.72 2.98 4.28
N ALA A 86 29.66 2.40 4.85
CA ALA A 86 28.61 1.73 4.10
C ALA A 86 27.85 2.70 3.20
N LYS A 87 27.50 3.90 3.71
CA LYS A 87 26.85 4.95 2.91
C LYS A 87 27.73 5.42 1.74
N ALA A 88 29.01 5.65 1.98
CA ALA A 88 29.96 6.05 0.94
C ALA A 88 30.13 4.96 -0.13
N PHE A 89 30.19 3.69 0.29
CA PHE A 89 30.26 2.56 -0.62
C PHE A 89 29.01 2.43 -1.49
N ALA A 90 27.82 2.52 -0.89
CA ALA A 90 26.55 2.47 -1.61
C ALA A 90 26.39 3.62 -2.61
N ALA A 91 26.77 4.85 -2.25
CA ALA A 91 26.68 6.02 -3.12
C ALA A 91 27.50 5.90 -4.41
N ALA A 92 28.55 5.07 -4.43
CA ALA A 92 29.34 4.81 -5.62
C ALA A 92 28.63 3.89 -6.64
N HIS A 93 27.57 3.20 -6.22
CA HIS A 93 26.84 2.19 -7.00
C HIS A 93 25.41 2.63 -7.37
N ASP A 94 24.98 3.82 -6.95
CA ASP A 94 23.67 4.40 -7.26
C ASP A 94 23.82 5.71 -8.04
N VAL A 95 23.58 5.68 -9.35
CA VAL A 95 23.64 6.82 -10.26
C VAL A 95 22.59 7.87 -9.89
N GLN A 96 21.47 7.46 -9.29
CA GLN A 96 20.43 8.39 -8.83
C GLN A 96 20.84 9.12 -7.54
N GLN A 97 21.91 8.66 -6.88
CA GLN A 97 22.44 9.22 -5.64
C GLN A 97 21.38 9.33 -4.55
N GLU A 98 20.45 8.37 -4.48
CA GLU A 98 19.54 8.32 -3.35
C GLU A 98 20.33 7.96 -2.09
N PRO A 99 20.05 8.64 -0.96
CA PRO A 99 20.79 8.41 0.25
C PRO A 99 20.50 7.00 0.78
N ALA A 100 21.55 6.18 0.88
CA ALA A 100 21.48 4.92 1.61
C ALA A 100 21.08 5.17 3.07
N THR A 101 20.21 4.32 3.60
CA THR A 101 19.89 4.27 5.03
C THR A 101 20.84 3.28 5.67
N VAL A 102 21.55 3.69 6.70
CA VAL A 102 22.34 2.81 7.58
C VAL A 102 22.14 3.35 8.99
N VAL A 103 21.58 2.54 9.88
CA VAL A 103 21.19 2.92 11.25
C VAL A 103 21.73 1.89 12.21
N ARG A 104 22.48 2.36 13.22
CA ARG A 104 23.03 1.51 14.28
C ARG A 104 21.97 1.27 15.36
N GLU A 105 21.75 0.02 15.75
CA GLU A 105 20.74 -0.38 16.73
C GLU A 105 21.21 -1.59 17.55
N ASP A 106 20.65 -1.80 18.73
CA ASP A 106 20.81 -3.02 19.55
C ASP A 106 19.67 -3.99 19.20
N LEU A 107 19.90 -4.84 18.20
CA LEU A 107 18.83 -5.68 17.64
C LEU A 107 18.61 -6.98 18.43
N ASP A 108 19.59 -7.44 19.19
CA ASP A 108 19.47 -8.65 20.01
C ASP A 108 19.22 -8.37 21.50
N ALA A 109 19.13 -7.08 21.85
CA ALA A 109 18.86 -6.56 23.20
C ALA A 109 19.92 -6.98 24.23
N ASP A 110 21.18 -7.14 23.81
CA ASP A 110 22.29 -7.49 24.69
C ASP A 110 22.88 -6.27 25.44
N GLY A 111 22.43 -5.06 25.10
CA GLY A 111 22.88 -3.78 25.65
C GLY A 111 24.01 -3.13 24.87
N VAL A 112 24.43 -3.72 23.74
CA VAL A 112 25.46 -3.23 22.84
C VAL A 112 24.87 -3.10 21.44
N ALA A 113 24.84 -1.88 20.91
CA ALA A 113 24.46 -1.70 19.52
C ALA A 113 25.64 -2.11 18.61
N ASN A 114 25.72 -3.36 18.19
CA ASN A 114 26.72 -3.86 17.23
C ASN A 114 26.10 -4.35 15.92
N GLU A 115 24.87 -3.90 15.66
CA GLU A 115 24.14 -4.15 14.44
C GLU A 115 23.85 -2.82 13.72
N TRP A 116 23.88 -2.87 12.39
CA TRP A 116 23.45 -1.77 11.54
C TRP A 116 22.40 -2.27 10.55
N VAL A 117 21.21 -1.69 10.63
CA VAL A 117 20.13 -1.91 9.66
C VAL A 117 20.42 -1.06 8.42
N TYR A 118 20.33 -1.63 7.23
CA TYR A 118 20.59 -0.91 6.00
C TYR A 118 19.45 -1.00 4.98
N VAL A 119 19.31 0.06 4.18
CA VAL A 119 18.69 0.05 2.85
C VAL A 119 19.62 0.75 1.87
N MET A 120 20.03 0.02 0.84
CA MET A 120 21.01 0.48 -0.15
C MET A 120 20.52 0.20 -1.58
N PHE A 121 21.06 0.92 -2.55
CA PHE A 121 20.62 0.87 -3.94
C PHE A 121 21.80 0.55 -4.86
N GLN A 122 21.53 -0.20 -5.94
CA GLN A 122 22.51 -0.56 -6.95
C GLN A 122 21.90 -0.42 -8.34
N ASP A 123 22.55 0.33 -9.22
CA ASP A 123 22.26 0.27 -10.64
C ASP A 123 22.89 -0.99 -11.24
N ILE A 124 22.04 -1.90 -11.71
CA ILE A 124 22.46 -3.10 -12.42
C ILE A 124 22.67 -2.71 -13.88
N LYS A 125 23.91 -2.84 -14.35
CA LYS A 125 24.30 -2.45 -15.70
C LYS A 125 24.28 -3.63 -16.67
N LEU A 126 24.00 -3.35 -17.94
CA LEU A 126 24.21 -4.32 -19.01
C LEU A 126 25.72 -4.61 -19.15
N ALA A 127 26.08 -5.88 -19.18
CA ALA A 127 27.47 -6.34 -19.23
C ALA A 127 28.27 -5.63 -20.35
N GLY A 128 29.39 -5.02 -19.96
CA GLY A 128 30.28 -4.29 -20.89
C GLY A 128 29.80 -2.89 -21.28
N THR A 129 28.76 -2.36 -20.63
CA THR A 129 28.22 -1.01 -20.88
C THR A 129 28.02 -0.23 -19.57
N GLU A 130 27.84 1.08 -19.70
CA GLU A 130 27.38 1.96 -18.61
C GLU A 130 25.85 2.09 -18.55
N GLU A 131 25.13 1.34 -19.40
CA GLU A 131 23.68 1.39 -19.48
C GLU A 131 23.07 0.60 -18.32
N SER A 132 22.32 1.29 -17.46
CA SER A 132 21.54 0.67 -16.39
C SER A 132 20.32 -0.03 -16.98
N ILE A 133 20.15 -1.32 -16.71
CA ILE A 133 18.99 -2.11 -17.14
C ILE A 133 17.89 -2.12 -16.07
N ARG A 134 18.27 -2.02 -14.80
CA ARG A 134 17.35 -1.89 -13.66
C ARG A 134 18.09 -1.34 -12.45
N ARG A 135 17.33 -0.81 -11.51
CA ARG A 135 17.82 -0.39 -10.20
C ARG A 135 17.31 -1.36 -9.15
N ALA A 136 18.22 -2.00 -8.42
CA ALA A 136 17.92 -2.89 -7.31
C ALA A 136 17.96 -2.11 -5.98
N ALA A 137 17.12 -2.52 -5.03
CA ALA A 137 17.20 -2.08 -3.65
C ALA A 137 17.42 -3.29 -2.75
N TYR A 138 18.28 -3.13 -1.74
CA TYR A 138 18.63 -4.17 -0.79
C TYR A 138 18.33 -3.71 0.63
N GLY A 139 17.66 -4.57 1.41
CA GLY A 139 17.43 -4.39 2.85
C GLY A 139 18.19 -5.43 3.65
N GLY A 140 18.63 -5.10 4.85
CA GLY A 140 19.31 -6.09 5.69
C GLY A 140 19.96 -5.55 6.96
N VAL A 141 20.81 -6.38 7.56
CA VAL A 141 21.55 -6.14 8.79
C VAL A 141 23.04 -6.44 8.56
N ILE A 142 23.90 -5.55 9.03
CA ILE A 142 25.33 -5.77 9.25
C ILE A 142 25.49 -6.08 10.74
N ALA A 143 26.09 -7.20 11.12
CA ALA A 143 26.38 -7.55 12.52
C ALA A 143 27.89 -7.66 12.75
N TYR A 144 28.39 -7.14 13.86
CA TYR A 144 29.80 -7.25 14.23
C TYR A 144 30.03 -8.38 15.25
N VAL A 145 30.44 -9.55 14.77
CA VAL A 145 30.57 -10.77 15.58
C VAL A 145 32.00 -11.28 15.54
N GLY A 146 32.59 -11.50 16.72
CA GLY A 146 33.92 -12.12 16.83
C GLY A 146 35.04 -11.34 16.13
N GLY A 147 34.87 -10.03 15.94
CA GLY A 147 35.85 -9.17 15.27
C GLY A 147 35.66 -9.04 13.76
N ASN A 148 34.61 -9.62 13.18
CA ASN A 148 34.28 -9.56 11.76
C ASN A 148 32.86 -9.01 11.56
N TYR A 149 32.61 -8.49 10.36
CA TYR A 149 31.28 -8.10 9.91
C TYR A 149 30.63 -9.23 9.13
N GLU A 150 29.40 -9.54 9.49
CA GLU A 150 28.52 -10.48 8.80
C GLU A 150 27.32 -9.69 8.26
N LEU A 151 27.03 -9.83 6.97
CA LEU A 151 25.87 -9.18 6.36
C LEU A 151 24.82 -10.23 6.02
N GLN A 152 23.57 -9.93 6.38
CA GLN A 152 22.39 -10.67 5.96
C GLN A 152 21.39 -9.70 5.39
N GLY A 153 20.75 -10.10 4.31
CA GLY A 153 19.77 -9.23 3.67
C GLY A 153 19.02 -9.93 2.56
N PHE A 154 18.21 -9.14 1.89
CA PHE A 154 17.37 -9.54 0.79
C PHE A 154 17.30 -8.42 -0.24
N GLU A 155 16.90 -8.78 -1.45
CA GLU A 155 16.56 -7.82 -2.50
C GLU A 155 15.06 -7.52 -2.42
N PHE A 156 14.69 -6.25 -2.50
CA PHE A 156 13.28 -5.85 -2.59
C PHE A 156 12.68 -6.26 -3.95
N PRO A 157 11.36 -6.45 -4.05
CA PRO A 157 10.71 -6.82 -5.31
C PRO A 157 11.00 -5.83 -6.46
N ASP A 158 11.32 -6.36 -7.65
CA ASP A 158 11.69 -5.60 -8.85
C ASP A 158 10.63 -4.56 -9.26
N GLU A 159 9.36 -4.89 -9.08
CA GLU A 159 8.19 -4.04 -9.34
C GLU A 159 8.16 -2.72 -8.56
N SER A 160 8.99 -2.61 -7.52
CA SER A 160 9.18 -1.35 -6.77
C SER A 160 10.12 -0.37 -7.48
N TYR A 161 10.73 -0.75 -8.61
CA TYR A 161 11.71 0.06 -9.36
C TYR A 161 12.83 0.62 -8.47
N GLY A 162 13.29 -0.19 -7.51
CA GLY A 162 14.32 0.21 -6.54
C GLY A 162 13.87 1.22 -5.50
N ARG A 163 12.56 1.49 -5.33
CA ARG A 163 12.04 2.38 -4.29
C ARG A 163 11.74 1.59 -3.04
N ALA A 164 12.62 1.70 -2.06
CA ALA A 164 12.45 1.06 -0.76
C ALA A 164 13.03 1.93 0.37
N LYS A 165 12.60 1.68 1.60
CA LYS A 165 13.14 2.31 2.80
C LYS A 165 12.97 1.42 4.03
N LEU A 166 13.77 1.69 5.05
CA LEU A 166 13.47 1.28 6.41
C LEU A 166 12.39 2.23 6.93
N ALA A 167 11.18 1.71 7.14
CA ALA A 167 10.05 2.53 7.54
C ALA A 167 10.12 2.89 9.03
N THR A 168 10.41 1.92 9.89
CA THR A 168 10.62 2.11 11.33
C THR A 168 11.30 0.89 11.93
N ILE A 169 11.86 1.07 13.13
CA ILE A 169 12.35 0.00 14.00
C ILE A 169 11.51 0.05 15.27
N ALA A 170 10.87 -1.05 15.66
CA ALA A 170 10.00 -1.10 16.84
C ALA A 170 9.74 -2.53 17.29
N GLU A 171 9.46 -2.71 18.58
CA GLU A 171 8.96 -3.97 19.14
C GLU A 171 7.54 -4.27 18.63
N LEU A 172 7.38 -5.30 17.80
CA LEU A 172 6.10 -5.76 17.25
C LEU A 172 5.75 -7.19 17.67
N THR A 173 6.75 -8.06 17.88
CA THR A 173 6.56 -9.47 18.24
C THR A 173 6.30 -9.69 19.73
N GLY A 174 6.73 -8.75 20.59
CA GLY A 174 6.59 -8.85 22.04
C GLY A 174 7.64 -9.73 22.71
N ASP A 175 8.75 -10.03 22.03
CA ASP A 175 9.87 -10.80 22.55
C ASP A 175 10.93 -9.93 23.27
N GLY A 176 10.79 -8.60 23.20
CA GLY A 176 11.66 -7.63 23.84
C GLY A 176 12.85 -7.18 22.98
N ARG A 177 12.90 -7.60 21.71
CA ARG A 177 13.85 -7.14 20.70
C ARG A 177 13.16 -6.34 19.60
N PRO A 178 13.79 -5.28 19.09
CA PRO A 178 13.21 -4.51 18.01
C PRO A 178 13.03 -5.32 16.73
N ASP A 179 11.87 -5.20 16.11
CA ASP A 179 11.59 -5.68 14.77
C ASP A 179 11.83 -4.57 13.73
N LEU A 180 12.10 -4.98 12.50
CA LEU A 180 12.43 -4.12 11.37
C LEU A 180 11.21 -4.05 10.44
N VAL A 181 10.67 -2.85 10.23
CA VAL A 181 9.60 -2.63 9.26
C VAL A 181 10.18 -2.02 8.00
N TRP A 182 10.08 -2.76 6.90
CA TRP A 182 10.51 -2.34 5.58
C TRP A 182 9.34 -1.80 4.80
N ALA A 183 9.59 -0.90 3.86
CA ALA A 183 8.59 -0.46 2.89
C ALA A 183 9.17 -0.45 1.48
N SER A 184 8.39 -0.95 0.52
CA SER A 184 8.67 -0.81 -0.91
C SER A 184 7.48 -0.15 -1.61
N PHE A 185 7.75 0.53 -2.74
CA PHE A 185 6.75 1.39 -3.37
C PHE A 185 6.56 1.08 -4.86
N GLN A 186 5.33 0.77 -5.24
CA GLN A 186 4.91 0.76 -6.63
C GLN A 186 4.24 2.10 -6.95
N VAL A 187 4.85 2.91 -7.82
CA VAL A 187 4.37 4.26 -8.10
C VAL A 187 3.87 4.37 -9.55
N GLY A 188 2.55 4.47 -9.68
CA GLY A 188 1.87 4.83 -10.91
C GLY A 188 1.60 6.33 -11.03
N ALA A 189 0.81 6.72 -12.04
CA ALA A 189 0.49 8.13 -12.31
C ALA A 189 -0.30 8.82 -11.19
N HIS A 190 -1.11 8.06 -10.45
CA HIS A 190 -2.08 8.59 -9.47
C HIS A 190 -2.06 7.87 -8.10
N THR A 191 -1.32 6.77 -8.01
CA THR A 191 -1.25 5.93 -6.82
C THR A 191 0.19 5.51 -6.59
N SER A 192 0.67 5.73 -5.37
CA SER A 192 1.84 5.08 -4.81
C SER A 192 1.36 4.01 -3.84
N LEU A 193 1.35 2.75 -4.25
CA LEU A 193 1.07 1.64 -3.35
C LEU A 193 2.32 1.35 -2.52
N ALA A 194 2.20 1.45 -1.21
CA ALA A 194 3.25 1.08 -0.27
C ALA A 194 2.96 -0.32 0.28
N SER A 195 3.92 -1.23 0.14
CA SER A 195 3.89 -2.57 0.73
C SER A 195 4.89 -2.63 1.88
N TYR A 196 4.42 -3.04 3.05
CA TYR A 196 5.19 -3.10 4.29
C TYR A 196 5.37 -4.55 4.72
N THR A 197 6.62 -4.93 4.99
CA THR A 197 6.98 -6.25 5.53
C THR A 197 7.73 -6.09 6.83
N VAL A 198 7.69 -7.13 7.67
CA VAL A 198 8.38 -7.11 8.97
C VAL A 198 9.44 -8.21 9.01
N SER A 199 10.55 -7.94 9.67
CA SER A 199 11.57 -8.94 9.97
C SER A 199 12.01 -8.83 11.42
N SER A 200 12.27 -9.99 12.04
CA SER A 200 12.86 -10.08 13.37
C SER A 200 14.36 -10.40 13.26
N TRP A 201 15.15 -9.91 14.20
CA TRP A 201 16.55 -10.30 14.37
C TRP A 201 16.69 -11.17 15.63
N ALA A 202 17.08 -12.42 15.45
CA ALA A 202 17.25 -13.34 16.57
C ALA A 202 18.38 -14.33 16.30
N ASP A 203 19.17 -14.64 17.32
CA ASP A 203 20.28 -15.60 17.25
C ASP A 203 21.25 -15.31 16.09
N GLY A 204 21.47 -14.01 15.83
CA GLY A 204 22.33 -13.55 14.74
C GLY A 204 21.74 -13.80 13.36
N ALA A 205 20.43 -13.96 13.20
CA ALA A 205 19.76 -14.21 11.93
C ALA A 205 18.61 -13.25 11.66
N LEU A 206 18.53 -12.74 10.43
CA LEU A 206 17.40 -11.95 9.94
C LEU A 206 16.32 -12.89 9.40
N SER A 207 15.12 -12.86 9.99
CA SER A 207 14.00 -13.70 9.59
C SER A 207 12.78 -12.86 9.22
N ALA A 208 12.19 -13.12 8.06
CA ALA A 208 10.93 -12.48 7.67
C ALA A 208 9.77 -12.99 8.54
N ILE A 209 8.87 -12.09 8.90
CA ILE A 209 7.58 -12.41 9.49
C ILE A 209 6.58 -12.52 8.34
N ASP A 210 5.78 -13.59 8.33
CA ASP A 210 4.83 -13.86 7.24
C ASP A 210 3.79 -12.73 7.14
N GLY A 211 3.37 -12.41 5.91
CA GLY A 211 2.35 -11.40 5.65
C GLY A 211 2.91 -10.03 5.24
N THR A 212 2.04 -9.25 4.61
CA THR A 212 2.36 -7.93 4.06
C THR A 212 1.20 -7.00 4.40
N ALA A 213 1.50 -5.78 4.83
CA ALA A 213 0.53 -4.71 4.96
C ALA A 213 0.62 -3.79 3.74
N GLU A 214 -0.51 -3.37 3.18
CA GLU A 214 -0.54 -2.55 1.96
C GLU A 214 -1.39 -1.31 2.17
N MET A 215 -0.90 -0.17 1.70
CA MET A 215 -1.60 1.10 1.81
C MET A 215 -1.40 1.95 0.56
N PRO A 216 -2.47 2.28 -0.19
CA PRO A 216 -2.37 3.23 -1.30
C PRO A 216 -2.18 4.64 -0.75
N ASN A 217 -1.23 5.37 -1.34
CA ASN A 217 -0.86 6.74 -0.98
C ASN A 217 -0.70 6.91 0.54
N ALA A 218 0.09 6.01 1.14
CA ALA A 218 0.41 6.07 2.56
C ALA A 218 0.98 7.46 2.94
N SER A 219 0.35 8.11 3.90
CA SER A 219 0.69 9.44 4.39
C SER A 219 1.54 9.39 5.66
N ASP A 220 1.36 8.38 6.50
CA ASP A 220 2.12 8.19 7.73
C ASP A 220 2.18 6.71 8.17
N ILE A 221 3.11 6.41 9.08
CA ILE A 221 3.29 5.10 9.69
C ILE A 221 3.69 5.29 11.16
N VAL A 222 3.04 4.54 12.06
CA VAL A 222 3.38 4.53 13.48
C VAL A 222 3.49 3.09 13.95
N ALA A 223 4.65 2.70 14.49
CA ALA A 223 4.81 1.44 15.20
C ALA A 223 4.96 1.69 16.70
N LYS A 224 4.03 1.20 17.50
CA LYS A 224 4.00 1.43 18.94
C LYS A 224 3.19 0.37 19.67
N ASP A 225 3.64 -0.02 20.87
CA ASP A 225 2.91 -0.92 21.77
C ASP A 225 2.50 -2.25 21.10
N GLY A 226 3.41 -2.83 20.29
CA GLY A 226 3.17 -4.09 19.56
C GLY A 226 2.24 -3.95 18.34
N ARG A 227 1.98 -2.74 17.88
CA ARG A 227 1.04 -2.43 16.79
C ARG A 227 1.69 -1.57 15.72
N LEU A 228 1.40 -1.89 14.47
CA LEU A 228 1.74 -1.09 13.30
C LEU A 228 0.47 -0.42 12.75
N SER A 229 0.43 0.91 12.77
CA SER A 229 -0.66 1.71 12.22
C SER A 229 -0.20 2.41 10.94
N LEU A 230 -0.94 2.21 9.85
CA LEU A 230 -0.71 2.83 8.55
C LEU A 230 -1.82 3.85 8.27
N PHE A 231 -1.46 5.05 7.82
CA PHE A 231 -2.40 6.11 7.51
C PHE A 231 -2.37 6.40 6.01
N GLY A 232 -3.53 6.57 5.37
CA GLY A 232 -3.59 6.88 3.95
C GLY A 232 -4.92 6.42 3.32
N GLY A 233 -4.83 5.74 2.19
CA GLY A 233 -5.97 5.01 1.61
C GLY A 233 -6.63 5.67 0.41
N MET A 234 -6.30 6.93 0.12
CA MET A 234 -6.91 7.71 -0.96
C MET A 234 -6.17 7.53 -2.27
N ILE A 235 -6.85 7.13 -3.33
CA ILE A 235 -6.27 7.10 -4.68
C ILE A 235 -6.50 8.44 -5.39
N GLY A 236 -5.41 9.02 -5.91
CA GLY A 236 -5.40 10.34 -6.56
C GLY A 236 -5.96 10.37 -7.99
N SER A 237 -6.67 9.32 -8.41
CA SER A 237 -7.27 9.21 -9.74
C SER A 237 -8.69 9.76 -9.72
N ALA A 238 -9.05 10.59 -10.71
CA ALA A 238 -10.43 11.03 -10.88
C ALA A 238 -11.41 9.84 -11.02
N GLY A 239 -10.95 8.75 -11.67
CA GLY A 239 -11.73 7.53 -11.85
C GLY A 239 -11.91 6.69 -10.59
N ALA A 240 -11.12 6.93 -9.54
CA ALA A 240 -11.30 6.23 -8.26
C ALA A 240 -12.57 6.71 -7.53
N GLY A 241 -13.12 7.86 -7.93
CA GLY A 241 -14.39 8.36 -7.46
C GLY A 241 -14.30 9.19 -6.18
N PRO A 242 -15.31 10.05 -5.93
CA PRO A 242 -15.35 10.94 -4.77
C PRO A 242 -15.79 10.23 -3.48
N TRP A 243 -16.16 8.96 -3.55
CA TRP A 243 -16.68 8.18 -2.41
C TRP A 243 -15.59 7.66 -1.47
N GLN A 244 -14.32 7.85 -1.82
CA GLN A 244 -13.19 7.45 -0.99
C GLN A 244 -13.09 8.28 0.30
N ARG A 245 -12.54 7.68 1.34
CA ARG A 245 -12.16 8.34 2.59
C ARG A 245 -10.79 7.87 3.00
N GLU A 246 -10.02 8.76 3.63
CA GLU A 246 -8.81 8.34 4.33
C GLU A 246 -9.16 7.31 5.38
N TYR A 247 -8.25 6.37 5.63
CA TYR A 247 -8.38 5.39 6.69
C TYR A 247 -7.04 5.09 7.33
N THR A 248 -7.14 4.50 8.52
CA THR A 248 -6.05 3.91 9.27
C THR A 248 -6.23 2.41 9.32
N ASP A 249 -5.23 1.67 8.88
CA ASP A 249 -5.15 0.23 9.07
C ASP A 249 -4.21 -0.08 10.23
N GLU A 250 -4.61 -1.03 11.07
CA GLU A 250 -3.82 -1.48 12.20
C GLU A 250 -3.48 -2.96 12.07
N TYR A 251 -2.21 -3.27 12.26
CA TYR A 251 -1.65 -4.61 12.19
C TYR A 251 -0.95 -4.96 13.49
N VAL A 252 -0.95 -6.26 13.81
CA VAL A 252 -0.18 -6.85 14.91
C VAL A 252 0.52 -8.09 14.40
N VAL A 253 1.63 -8.48 15.03
CA VAL A 253 2.20 -9.80 14.80
C VAL A 253 1.46 -10.80 15.68
N ALA A 254 0.72 -11.72 15.06
CA ALA A 254 -0.02 -12.79 15.74
C ALA A 254 0.25 -14.11 15.03
N ASP A 255 0.49 -15.17 15.80
CA ASP A 255 0.77 -16.51 15.27
C ASP A 255 1.91 -16.55 14.23
N GLY A 256 2.91 -15.68 14.40
CA GLY A 256 4.09 -15.59 13.53
C GLY A 256 3.85 -14.83 12.22
N ALA A 257 2.70 -14.16 12.06
CA ALA A 257 2.36 -13.40 10.87
C ALA A 257 1.88 -11.98 11.21
N LEU A 258 2.13 -11.02 10.31
CA LEU A 258 1.56 -9.69 10.34
C LEU A 258 0.08 -9.76 9.93
N ALA A 259 -0.81 -9.61 10.91
CA ALA A 259 -2.25 -9.73 10.72
C ALA A 259 -2.93 -8.36 10.78
N HIS A 260 -3.79 -8.07 9.80
CA HIS A 260 -4.67 -6.89 9.78
C HIS A 260 -5.79 -7.08 10.81
N VAL A 261 -5.87 -6.21 11.82
CA VAL A 261 -6.81 -6.37 12.94
C VAL A 261 -7.81 -5.25 13.09
N ASP A 262 -7.55 -4.07 12.52
CA ASP A 262 -8.53 -2.98 12.49
C ASP A 262 -8.38 -2.10 11.25
N ARG A 263 -9.51 -1.59 10.77
CA ARG A 263 -9.57 -0.48 9.82
C ARG A 263 -10.52 0.58 10.35
N THR A 264 -10.04 1.81 10.42
CA THR A 264 -10.84 2.96 10.86
C THR A 264 -10.79 4.06 9.82
N PHE A 265 -11.93 4.32 9.19
CA PHE A 265 -12.09 5.40 8.22
C PHE A 265 -12.25 6.76 8.89
N ALA A 266 -11.89 7.82 8.17
CA ALA A 266 -12.31 9.18 8.47
C ALA A 266 -13.84 9.24 8.59
N ALA A 267 -14.33 10.24 9.34
CA ALA A 267 -15.75 10.36 9.69
C ALA A 267 -16.67 10.16 8.48
N SER A 268 -17.66 9.29 8.65
CA SER A 268 -18.66 8.97 7.63
C SER A 268 -19.75 10.04 7.57
N PRO A 269 -19.98 10.69 6.41
CA PRO A 269 -21.10 11.59 6.21
C PRO A 269 -22.37 10.91 5.67
N THR A 270 -22.32 9.63 5.28
CA THR A 270 -23.46 8.94 4.62
C THR A 270 -23.76 7.53 5.13
N SER A 271 -24.97 7.04 4.92
CA SER A 271 -25.39 5.66 5.19
C SER A 271 -24.53 4.65 4.41
N TYR A 272 -24.20 4.95 3.16
CA TYR A 272 -23.31 4.12 2.35
C TYR A 272 -21.92 3.98 2.97
N HIS A 273 -21.34 5.08 3.44
CA HIS A 273 -20.05 5.03 4.13
C HIS A 273 -20.13 4.23 5.44
N ARG A 274 -21.24 4.33 6.19
CA ARG A 274 -21.47 3.48 7.38
C ARG A 274 -21.56 2.00 7.01
N LEU A 275 -22.22 1.68 5.89
CA LEU A 275 -22.27 0.32 5.37
C LEU A 275 -20.86 -0.19 5.03
N ILE A 276 -20.04 0.59 4.32
CA ILE A 276 -18.65 0.21 4.00
C ILE A 276 -17.82 -0.01 5.29
N ASP A 277 -17.95 0.87 6.28
CA ASP A 277 -17.28 0.71 7.58
C ASP A 277 -17.69 -0.62 8.24
N ALA A 278 -18.97 -0.98 8.15
CA ALA A 278 -19.51 -2.20 8.73
C ALA A 278 -18.99 -3.46 8.05
N LEU A 279 -18.87 -3.44 6.72
CA LEU A 279 -18.36 -4.55 5.93
C LEU A 279 -16.88 -4.82 6.21
N TRP A 280 -16.06 -3.77 6.38
CA TRP A 280 -14.68 -3.93 6.82
C TRP A 280 -14.59 -4.47 8.25
N ALA A 281 -15.44 -3.98 9.16
CA ALA A 281 -15.53 -4.53 10.50
C ALA A 281 -15.93 -6.03 10.48
N GLU A 282 -16.82 -6.44 9.59
CA GLU A 282 -17.16 -7.85 9.39
C GLU A 282 -15.97 -8.67 8.90
N ALA A 283 -15.28 -8.23 7.84
CA ALA A 283 -14.12 -8.92 7.28
C ALA A 283 -13.00 -9.13 8.31
N LEU A 284 -12.82 -8.16 9.20
CA LEU A 284 -11.84 -8.21 10.30
C LEU A 284 -12.34 -8.98 11.53
N GLY A 285 -13.47 -9.69 11.45
CA GLY A 285 -14.02 -10.50 12.54
C GLY A 285 -14.62 -9.69 13.70
N GLN A 286 -14.82 -8.39 13.53
CA GLN A 286 -15.36 -7.49 14.55
C GLN A 286 -16.89 -7.48 14.53
N THR A 287 -17.52 -8.64 14.72
CA THR A 287 -18.96 -8.87 14.53
C THR A 287 -19.86 -7.85 15.23
N GLU A 288 -19.59 -7.53 16.50
CA GLU A 288 -20.41 -6.58 17.26
C GLU A 288 -20.28 -5.13 16.74
N ARG A 289 -19.10 -4.75 16.24
CA ARG A 289 -18.91 -3.45 15.57
C ARG A 289 -19.65 -3.43 14.24
N ALA A 290 -19.56 -4.50 13.45
CA ALA A 290 -20.25 -4.63 12.17
C ALA A 290 -21.76 -4.48 12.35
N LYS A 291 -22.38 -5.24 13.27
CA LYS A 291 -23.83 -5.14 13.56
C LYS A 291 -24.25 -3.72 13.95
N ARG A 292 -23.47 -3.05 14.81
CA ARG A 292 -23.74 -1.67 15.22
C ARG A 292 -23.70 -0.72 14.02
N LEU A 293 -22.66 -0.79 13.19
CA LEU A 293 -22.50 0.07 12.02
C LEU A 293 -23.57 -0.19 10.94
N LEU A 294 -24.00 -1.45 10.77
CA LEU A 294 -25.14 -1.78 9.91
C LEU A 294 -26.45 -1.17 10.42
N ALA A 295 -26.70 -1.26 11.73
CA ALA A 295 -27.86 -0.60 12.33
C ALA A 295 -27.81 0.93 12.17
N GLU A 296 -26.63 1.54 12.36
CA GLU A 296 -26.42 2.97 12.10
C GLU A 296 -26.69 3.30 10.62
N ALA A 297 -26.22 2.49 9.67
CA ALA A 297 -26.48 2.70 8.24
C ALA A 297 -27.98 2.65 7.90
N ILE A 298 -28.75 1.79 8.57
CA ILE A 298 -30.20 1.66 8.39
C ILE A 298 -30.95 2.89 8.95
N GLU A 299 -30.47 3.46 10.04
CA GLU A 299 -31.15 4.56 10.75
C GLU A 299 -30.71 5.96 10.28
N LEU A 300 -29.60 6.05 9.55
CA LEU A 300 -29.02 7.31 9.13
C LEU A 300 -29.82 7.92 7.97
N ASP A 301 -30.36 9.12 8.21
CA ASP A 301 -30.99 9.97 7.21
C ASP A 301 -29.91 10.80 6.51
N ASP A 302 -29.68 10.54 5.23
CA ASP A 302 -28.64 11.19 4.44
C ASP A 302 -29.10 12.60 4.04
N ALA A 303 -28.52 13.61 4.70
CA ALA A 303 -28.95 15.00 4.49
C ALA A 303 -28.75 15.49 3.05
N SER A 304 -27.72 14.97 2.36
CA SER A 304 -27.42 15.25 0.95
C SER A 304 -26.24 14.41 0.48
N TYR A 305 -26.25 14.01 -0.81
CA TYR A 305 -25.07 13.48 -1.49
C TYR A 305 -24.30 14.53 -2.33
N ALA A 306 -24.53 15.82 -2.10
CA ALA A 306 -23.80 16.88 -2.80
C ALA A 306 -22.28 16.72 -2.64
N GLY A 307 -21.55 16.82 -3.77
CA GLY A 307 -20.11 16.56 -3.83
C GLY A 307 -19.72 15.11 -4.11
N TYR A 308 -20.70 14.18 -4.13
CA TYR A 308 -20.53 12.83 -4.66
C TYR A 308 -20.99 12.74 -6.11
N ALA A 309 -20.57 11.67 -6.78
CA ALA A 309 -20.90 11.39 -8.16
C ALA A 309 -21.52 10.01 -8.27
N PHE A 310 -22.55 9.88 -9.10
CA PHE A 310 -23.23 8.64 -9.37
C PHE A 310 -23.14 8.26 -10.84
N ASP A 311 -22.94 6.98 -11.13
CA ASP A 311 -23.16 6.38 -12.43
C ASP A 311 -24.66 6.25 -12.69
N ALA A 312 -25.15 7.06 -13.63
CA ALA A 312 -26.51 7.00 -14.15
C ALA A 312 -26.50 6.52 -15.61
N LYS A 313 -27.70 6.18 -16.12
CA LYS A 313 -27.87 5.64 -17.47
C LYS A 313 -27.28 6.53 -18.58
N ASP A 314 -27.37 7.85 -18.40
CA ASP A 314 -26.94 8.84 -19.40
C ASP A 314 -25.60 9.51 -19.02
N GLY A 315 -24.84 8.92 -18.09
CA GLY A 315 -23.51 9.38 -17.68
C GLY A 315 -23.40 9.61 -16.17
N VAL A 316 -22.38 10.36 -15.77
CA VAL A 316 -22.13 10.69 -14.37
C VAL A 316 -22.99 11.88 -13.95
N VAL A 317 -23.74 11.73 -12.86
CA VAL A 317 -24.55 12.80 -12.25
C VAL A 317 -24.02 13.17 -10.88
N GLU A 318 -24.07 14.46 -10.54
CA GLU A 318 -23.71 14.92 -9.19
C GLU A 318 -24.85 14.57 -8.21
N GLY A 319 -24.48 14.18 -6.99
CA GLY A 319 -25.46 14.04 -5.91
C GLY A 319 -26.22 15.35 -5.65
N GLY A 320 -27.50 15.23 -5.37
CA GLY A 320 -28.49 16.28 -5.22
C GLY A 320 -29.20 16.66 -6.53
N ALA A 321 -28.72 16.16 -7.67
CA ALA A 321 -29.29 16.49 -8.98
C ALA A 321 -30.48 15.60 -9.38
N ASP A 322 -30.55 14.37 -8.88
CA ASP A 322 -31.59 13.38 -9.21
C ASP A 322 -32.14 12.71 -7.92
N PRO A 323 -33.23 13.25 -7.36
CA PRO A 323 -33.81 12.71 -6.12
C PRO A 323 -34.36 11.29 -6.25
N GLU A 324 -34.73 10.84 -7.46
CA GLU A 324 -35.24 9.47 -7.65
C GLU A 324 -34.08 8.46 -7.59
N LEU A 325 -32.94 8.81 -8.20
CA LEU A 325 -31.72 8.01 -8.10
C LEU A 325 -31.23 7.90 -6.64
N GLU A 326 -31.21 9.01 -5.91
CA GLU A 326 -30.78 9.04 -4.51
C GLU A 326 -31.70 8.21 -3.61
N ALA A 327 -33.02 8.37 -3.75
CA ALA A 327 -33.97 7.58 -2.99
C ALA A 327 -33.86 6.07 -3.30
N SER A 328 -33.60 5.71 -4.56
CA SER A 328 -33.33 4.33 -4.97
C SER A 328 -32.04 3.79 -4.38
N PHE A 329 -30.99 4.61 -4.31
CA PHE A 329 -29.71 4.27 -3.70
C PHE A 329 -29.83 4.08 -2.19
N GLU A 330 -30.45 5.02 -1.47
CA GLU A 330 -30.71 4.93 -0.04
C GLU A 330 -31.49 3.65 0.31
N ALA A 331 -32.56 3.36 -0.43
CA ALA A 331 -33.34 2.14 -0.24
C ALA A 331 -32.49 0.87 -0.44
N ALA A 332 -31.57 0.89 -1.41
CA ALA A 332 -30.65 -0.22 -1.66
C ALA A 332 -29.63 -0.38 -0.52
N VAL A 333 -29.06 0.72 0.00
CA VAL A 333 -28.14 0.71 1.15
C VAL A 333 -28.84 0.17 2.40
N GLU A 334 -30.04 0.67 2.71
CA GLU A 334 -30.82 0.22 3.87
C GLU A 334 -31.12 -1.28 3.77
N GLN A 335 -31.62 -1.73 2.61
CA GLN A 335 -31.98 -3.12 2.40
C GLN A 335 -30.76 -4.04 2.47
N PHE A 336 -29.64 -3.64 1.87
CA PHE A 336 -28.41 -4.42 1.91
C PHE A 336 -27.84 -4.48 3.33
N ALA A 337 -27.92 -3.38 4.10
CA ALA A 337 -27.52 -3.38 5.49
C ALA A 337 -28.39 -4.35 6.34
N ARG A 338 -29.71 -4.37 6.11
CA ARG A 338 -30.63 -5.34 6.74
C ARG A 338 -30.30 -6.78 6.36
N PHE A 339 -29.99 -7.01 5.09
CA PHE A 339 -29.56 -8.31 4.58
C PHE A 339 -28.28 -8.79 5.28
N ARG A 340 -27.24 -7.95 5.35
CA ARG A 340 -25.98 -8.29 6.03
C ARG A 340 -26.19 -8.52 7.53
N LEU A 341 -27.07 -7.76 8.18
CA LEU A 341 -27.39 -7.96 9.58
C LEU A 341 -28.05 -9.33 9.83
N ALA A 342 -28.98 -9.74 8.95
CA ALA A 342 -29.61 -11.05 9.01
C ALA A 342 -28.60 -12.19 8.76
N LEU A 343 -27.67 -12.01 7.81
CA LEU A 343 -26.57 -12.94 7.55
C LEU A 343 -25.69 -13.11 8.79
N LEU A 344 -25.24 -12.01 9.40
CA LEU A 344 -24.39 -12.05 10.59
C LEU A 344 -25.07 -12.75 11.77
N ALA A 345 -26.36 -12.49 11.99
CA ALA A 345 -27.12 -13.15 13.06
C ALA A 345 -27.19 -14.67 12.87
N ARG A 346 -27.31 -15.14 11.62
CA ARG A 346 -27.30 -16.57 11.28
C ARG A 346 -25.93 -17.20 11.47
N VAL A 347 -24.86 -16.55 11.01
CA VAL A 347 -23.48 -17.01 11.22
C VAL A 347 -23.18 -17.15 12.71
N GLU A 348 -23.58 -16.17 13.53
CA GLU A 348 -23.42 -16.23 14.99
C GLU A 348 -24.21 -17.38 15.64
N SER A 349 -25.33 -17.78 15.05
CA SER A 349 -26.09 -18.95 15.49
C SER A 349 -25.45 -20.30 15.11
N GLY A 350 -24.31 -20.27 14.40
CA GLY A 350 -23.53 -21.43 13.99
C GLY A 350 -23.85 -21.94 12.58
N GLU A 351 -24.64 -21.21 11.78
CA GLU A 351 -24.83 -21.54 10.37
C GLU A 351 -23.54 -21.31 9.57
N SER A 352 -23.33 -22.11 8.53
CA SER A 352 -22.26 -21.85 7.57
C SER A 352 -22.53 -20.51 6.86
N ARG A 353 -21.49 -19.84 6.35
CA ARG A 353 -21.67 -18.56 5.63
C ARG A 353 -22.57 -18.72 4.40
N GLU A 354 -22.48 -19.86 3.71
CA GLU A 354 -23.31 -20.20 2.55
C GLU A 354 -24.80 -20.35 2.95
N ASP A 355 -25.09 -21.14 3.98
CA ASP A 355 -26.46 -21.33 4.48
C ASP A 355 -27.03 -20.02 5.04
N ALA A 356 -26.22 -19.27 5.78
CA ALA A 356 -26.59 -17.97 6.34
C ALA A 356 -26.94 -16.96 5.24
N CYS A 357 -26.16 -16.92 4.17
CA CYS A 357 -26.40 -16.12 2.98
C CYS A 357 -27.72 -16.50 2.30
N ALA A 358 -27.96 -17.79 2.02
CA ALA A 358 -29.20 -18.26 1.41
C ALA A 358 -30.41 -17.90 2.29
N GLY A 359 -30.30 -18.15 3.59
CA GLY A 359 -31.35 -17.83 4.55
C GLY A 359 -31.59 -16.34 4.78
N ALA A 360 -30.59 -15.48 4.55
CA ALA A 360 -30.75 -14.03 4.58
C ALA A 360 -31.46 -13.49 3.32
N ARG A 361 -31.29 -14.13 2.16
CA ARG A 361 -32.04 -13.80 0.92
C ARG A 361 -33.53 -14.12 1.03
N GLU A 362 -33.89 -15.08 1.86
CA GLU A 362 -35.29 -15.44 2.14
C GLU A 362 -35.95 -14.51 3.19
N ALA A 363 -35.17 -13.65 3.85
CA ALA A 363 -35.70 -12.77 4.88
C ALA A 363 -36.70 -11.76 4.28
N PRO A 364 -37.81 -11.46 4.98
CA PRO A 364 -38.76 -10.46 4.52
C PRO A 364 -38.07 -9.12 4.24
N GLY A 365 -38.31 -8.57 3.06
CA GLY A 365 -37.77 -7.27 2.66
C GLY A 365 -36.45 -7.33 1.91
N TYR A 366 -35.87 -8.50 1.64
CA TYR A 366 -34.81 -8.63 0.64
C TYR A 366 -35.38 -8.49 -0.78
N ASP A 367 -34.76 -7.65 -1.62
CA ASP A 367 -35.09 -7.46 -3.03
C ASP A 367 -33.81 -7.34 -3.86
N GLY A 368 -33.39 -8.45 -4.47
CA GLY A 368 -32.19 -8.47 -5.32
C GLY A 368 -32.25 -7.49 -6.51
N THR A 369 -33.43 -6.95 -6.86
CA THR A 369 -33.55 -5.96 -7.94
C THR A 369 -32.95 -4.60 -7.58
N LEU A 370 -32.66 -4.33 -6.30
CA LEU A 370 -32.00 -3.10 -5.84
C LEU A 370 -30.46 -3.17 -5.87
N LEU A 371 -29.87 -4.34 -6.10
CA LEU A 371 -28.40 -4.48 -6.16
C LEU A 371 -27.73 -3.57 -7.21
N PRO A 372 -28.28 -3.35 -8.41
CA PRO A 372 -27.69 -2.41 -9.35
C PRO A 372 -27.55 -0.99 -8.79
N SER A 373 -28.47 -0.54 -7.93
CA SER A 373 -28.39 0.78 -7.29
C SER A 373 -27.18 0.89 -6.34
N LEU A 374 -26.75 -0.19 -5.69
CA LEU A 374 -25.54 -0.17 -4.84
C LEU A 374 -24.25 0.07 -5.63
N ASN A 375 -24.29 -0.12 -6.95
CA ASN A 375 -23.17 0.16 -7.86
C ASN A 375 -23.28 1.56 -8.48
N SER A 376 -24.28 2.35 -8.11
CA SER A 376 -24.41 3.73 -8.56
C SER A 376 -23.29 4.66 -8.06
N PRO A 377 -22.61 4.46 -6.92
CA PRO A 377 -21.44 5.27 -6.57
C PRO A 377 -20.37 5.25 -7.66
N PHE A 378 -20.12 6.39 -8.30
CA PHE A 378 -19.12 6.48 -9.35
C PHE A 378 -17.72 6.23 -8.81
N GLY A 379 -16.98 5.37 -9.51
CA GLY A 379 -15.55 5.17 -9.33
C GLY A 379 -15.18 3.71 -9.10
N TYR A 380 -14.03 3.31 -9.65
CA TYR A 380 -13.59 1.90 -9.60
C TYR A 380 -13.21 1.44 -8.18
N MET A 381 -12.95 2.35 -7.24
CA MET A 381 -12.64 1.98 -5.86
C MET A 381 -13.86 1.64 -5.01
N ASN A 382 -15.07 1.72 -5.58
CA ASN A 382 -16.27 1.27 -4.90
C ASN A 382 -16.48 -0.24 -5.14
N PRO A 383 -16.81 -1.01 -4.09
CA PRO A 383 -17.11 -2.43 -4.25
C PRO A 383 -18.22 -2.67 -5.26
N GLN A 384 -18.06 -3.71 -6.08
CA GLN A 384 -19.05 -4.09 -7.09
C GLN A 384 -19.94 -5.23 -6.59
N TRP A 385 -21.23 -4.94 -6.52
CA TRP A 385 -22.26 -5.82 -5.97
C TRP A 385 -23.05 -6.51 -7.08
N ASN A 386 -23.10 -7.83 -7.03
CA ASN A 386 -23.94 -8.66 -7.87
C ASN A 386 -24.39 -9.90 -7.07
N GLU A 387 -25.19 -10.76 -7.70
CA GLU A 387 -25.71 -11.97 -7.07
C GLU A 387 -24.64 -12.93 -6.54
N GLN A 388 -23.42 -12.90 -7.07
CA GLN A 388 -22.30 -13.72 -6.64
C GLN A 388 -21.52 -13.04 -5.50
N SER A 389 -21.34 -11.72 -5.55
CA SER A 389 -20.53 -10.97 -4.57
C SER A 389 -21.29 -10.51 -3.33
N ILE A 390 -22.63 -10.53 -3.33
CA ILE A 390 -23.46 -10.02 -2.22
C ILE A 390 -23.15 -10.68 -0.86
N CYS A 391 -22.64 -11.92 -0.87
CA CYS A 391 -22.30 -12.69 0.33
C CYS A 391 -20.79 -12.75 0.63
N ALA A 392 -19.95 -12.23 -0.27
CA ALA A 392 -18.51 -12.18 -0.09
C ALA A 392 -18.12 -11.25 1.08
N GLY A 393 -16.91 -11.47 1.61
CA GLY A 393 -16.22 -10.46 2.41
C GLY A 393 -15.84 -9.26 1.55
N ILE A 394 -15.77 -8.06 2.11
CA ILE A 394 -15.38 -6.87 1.32
C ILE A 394 -13.91 -6.94 0.87
N ASP A 395 -13.09 -7.69 1.60
CA ASP A 395 -11.69 -8.02 1.33
C ASP A 395 -11.51 -9.03 0.19
N GLU A 396 -12.56 -9.77 -0.16
CA GLU A 396 -12.58 -10.71 -1.30
C GLU A 396 -13.03 -10.05 -2.61
N LEU A 397 -13.51 -8.80 -2.53
CA LEU A 397 -13.96 -8.07 -3.70
C LEU A 397 -12.74 -7.46 -4.38
N GLU A 398 -12.48 -7.89 -5.63
CA GLU A 398 -11.55 -7.20 -6.51
C GLU A 398 -12.01 -5.74 -6.62
N LEU A 399 -11.16 -4.82 -6.14
CA LEU A 399 -11.28 -3.38 -6.36
C LEU A 399 -10.56 -2.99 -7.65
#